data_AF-A0A2D5VSU5-F1
#
_entry.id   AF-A0A2D5VSU5-F1
#
_cell.length_a   1.000
_cell.length_b   1.000
_cell.length_c   1.000
_cell.angle_alpha   90.00
_cell.angle_beta   90.00
_cell.angle_gamma   90.00
#
_symmetry.space_group_name_H-M   'P 1'
#
loop_
_entity.id
_entity.type
_entity.pdbx_description
1 polymer ?
#
loop_
_entity_poly.entity_id
_entity_poly.type
_entity_poly.pdbx_seq_one_letter_code
_entity_poly.pdbx_strand_id
1 'polypeptide(L)'
;MPEQHSAVPRPSSLKIYFRLLGYVKPYIGLFMLSIVGFVIFASTQPMLGYILKYFVDGLSNPEASFFASVPYLSEIPFLAHLKLLQTVPLLIVLIALWQGIGSYLGNYFLAKVSLGLVHDLRVELFDKLLVLPNRYFDSHNSGHLISRITFNVTMVTGAATDAIKVVIREGMTVVFLFTTLLLMNWKL
;
A
#
# COMPACT_ATOMS: atom_id res chain seq x y z
N MET A 1 -3.11 -34.20 -39.86
CA MET A 1 -1.79 -33.97 -39.24
C MET A 1 -1.99 -32.91 -38.16
N PRO A 2 -1.83 -33.22 -36.86
CA PRO A 2 -2.00 -32.23 -35.81
C PRO A 2 -0.70 -31.43 -35.64
N GLU A 3 -0.80 -30.11 -35.77
CA GLU A 3 0.30 -29.18 -35.57
C GLU A 3 0.74 -29.21 -34.10
N GLN A 4 2.00 -29.56 -33.88
CA GLN A 4 2.68 -29.42 -32.59
C GLN A 4 2.86 -27.93 -32.30
N HIS A 5 2.01 -27.39 -31.42
CA HIS A 5 2.29 -26.14 -30.74
C HIS A 5 3.56 -26.32 -29.89
N SER A 6 4.69 -25.91 -30.43
CA SER A 6 5.95 -25.77 -29.70
C SER A 6 5.75 -24.78 -28.56
N ALA A 7 5.71 -25.32 -27.34
CA ALA A 7 5.61 -24.54 -26.11
C ALA A 7 6.87 -23.70 -25.95
N VAL A 8 6.83 -22.46 -26.44
CA VAL A 8 7.83 -21.43 -26.13
C VAL A 8 7.95 -21.37 -24.61
N PRO A 9 9.13 -21.59 -24.00
CA PRO A 9 9.28 -21.57 -22.55
C PRO A 9 8.87 -20.18 -22.06
N ARG A 10 7.72 -20.10 -21.40
CA ARG A 10 7.21 -18.84 -20.85
C ARG A 10 8.23 -18.36 -19.82
N PRO A 11 8.80 -17.16 -19.98
CA PRO A 11 9.70 -16.63 -18.97
C PRO A 11 8.99 -16.60 -17.62
N SER A 12 9.69 -17.01 -16.55
CA SER A 12 9.14 -17.05 -15.19
C SER A 12 8.53 -15.69 -14.84
N SER A 13 7.25 -15.69 -14.44
CA SER A 13 6.48 -14.49 -14.08
C SER A 13 7.17 -13.68 -12.98
N LEU A 14 7.81 -14.36 -12.03
CA LEU A 14 8.64 -13.76 -10.98
C LEU A 14 9.83 -12.99 -11.56
N LYS A 15 10.52 -13.52 -12.57
CA LYS A 15 11.67 -12.85 -13.19
C LYS A 15 11.27 -11.58 -13.93
N ILE A 16 10.10 -11.59 -14.57
CA ILE A 16 9.53 -10.40 -15.23
C ILE A 16 9.16 -9.35 -14.19
N TYR A 17 8.52 -9.78 -13.10
CA TYR A 17 8.15 -8.92 -11.99
C TYR A 17 9.36 -8.24 -11.35
N PHE A 18 10.42 -9.00 -11.02
CA PHE A 18 11.66 -8.42 -10.47
C PHE A 18 12.36 -7.49 -11.45
N ARG A 19 12.27 -7.74 -12.76
CA ARG A 19 12.79 -6.83 -13.78
C ARG A 19 12.00 -5.51 -13.80
N LEU A 20 10.68 -5.56 -13.72
CA LEU A 20 9.82 -4.36 -13.59
C LEU A 20 10.10 -3.61 -12.29
N LEU A 21 10.31 -4.33 -11.18
CA LEU A 21 10.70 -3.74 -9.90
C LEU A 21 12.05 -3.01 -9.97
N GLY A 22 12.95 -3.47 -10.86
CA GLY A 22 14.20 -2.79 -11.18
C GLY A 22 14.00 -1.36 -11.72
N TYR A 23 12.90 -1.08 -12.42
CA TYR A 23 12.54 0.26 -12.89
C TYR A 23 12.05 1.19 -11.77
N VAL A 24 11.76 0.66 -10.58
CA VAL A 24 11.41 1.48 -9.41
C VAL A 24 12.63 2.17 -8.80
N LYS A 25 13.87 1.72 -9.12
CA LYS A 25 15.12 2.28 -8.58
C LYS A 25 15.21 3.83 -8.60
N PRO A 26 14.96 4.53 -9.71
CA PRO A 26 14.98 6.00 -9.74
C PRO A 26 13.92 6.65 -8.82
N TYR A 27 12.85 5.93 -8.48
CA TYR A 27 11.73 6.42 -7.68
C TYR A 27 11.73 5.92 -6.21
N ILE A 28 12.83 5.31 -5.74
CA ILE A 28 12.94 4.76 -4.37
C ILE A 28 12.58 5.78 -3.30
N GLY A 29 12.97 7.06 -3.45
CA GLY A 29 12.64 8.09 -2.47
C GLY A 29 11.13 8.30 -2.29
N LEU A 30 10.39 8.38 -3.39
CA LEU A 30 8.92 8.51 -3.37
C LEU A 30 8.26 7.22 -2.89
N PHE A 31 8.81 6.07 -3.28
CA PHE A 31 8.34 4.77 -2.83
C PHE A 31 8.49 4.61 -1.30
N MET A 32 9.64 5.00 -0.72
CA MET A 32 9.83 5.00 0.73
C MET A 32 8.83 5.91 1.44
N LEU A 33 8.51 7.07 0.87
CA LEU A 33 7.50 7.97 1.43
C LEU A 33 6.10 7.34 1.41
N SER A 34 5.80 6.53 0.39
CA SER A 34 4.55 5.75 0.37
C SER A 34 4.50 4.68 1.46
N ILE A 35 5.63 4.03 1.76
CA ILE A 35 5.74 3.05 2.85
C ILE A 35 5.44 3.73 4.19
N VAL A 36 5.99 4.92 4.45
CA VAL A 36 5.69 5.68 5.67
C VAL A 36 4.18 5.94 5.81
N GLY A 37 3.51 6.34 4.73
CA GLY A 37 2.05 6.49 4.73
C GLY A 37 1.32 5.18 5.05
N PHE A 38 1.77 4.05 4.50
CA PHE A 38 1.19 2.75 4.81
C PHE A 38 1.50 2.24 6.22
N VAL A 39 2.64 2.61 6.81
CA VAL A 39 2.95 2.34 8.22
C VAL A 39 1.96 3.08 9.13
N ILE A 40 1.73 4.36 8.86
CA ILE A 40 0.73 5.18 9.56
C ILE A 40 -0.66 4.52 9.45
N PHE A 41 -1.05 4.13 8.25
CA PHE A 41 -2.31 3.41 8.02
C PHE A 41 -2.38 2.09 8.81
N ALA A 42 -1.34 1.25 8.73
CA ALA A 42 -1.34 -0.07 9.36
C ALA A 42 -1.34 0.03 10.90
N SER A 43 -0.69 1.05 11.47
CA SER A 43 -0.69 1.31 12.92
C SER A 43 -2.08 1.66 13.48
N THR A 44 -2.99 2.10 12.60
CA THR A 44 -4.38 2.42 12.97
C THR A 44 -5.17 1.15 13.33
N GLN A 45 -4.86 0.01 12.68
CA GLN A 45 -5.62 -1.23 12.84
C GLN A 45 -5.57 -1.76 14.28
N PRO A 46 -4.40 -1.91 14.94
CA PRO A 46 -4.36 -2.27 16.35
C PRO A 46 -4.93 -1.20 17.27
N MET A 47 -4.79 0.09 16.93
CA MET A 47 -5.29 1.19 17.76
C MET A 47 -6.81 1.12 17.93
N LEU A 48 -7.55 0.74 16.88
CA LEU A 48 -8.99 0.48 16.96
C LEU A 48 -9.31 -0.71 17.90
N GLY A 49 -8.52 -1.78 17.84
CA GLY A 49 -8.65 -2.92 18.76
C GLY A 49 -8.44 -2.53 20.23
N TYR A 50 -7.43 -1.70 20.51
CA TYR A 50 -7.20 -1.17 21.85
C TYR A 50 -8.35 -0.30 22.31
N ILE A 51 -8.89 0.59 21.47
CA ILE A 51 -10.06 1.41 21.83
C ILE A 51 -11.25 0.53 22.18
N LEU A 52 -11.53 -0.51 21.40
CA LEU A 52 -12.64 -1.41 21.70
C LEU A 52 -12.45 -2.09 23.06
N LYS A 53 -11.24 -2.56 23.38
CA LYS A 53 -10.95 -3.10 24.71
C LYS A 53 -11.20 -2.05 25.80
N TYR A 54 -10.65 -0.85 25.65
CA TYR A 54 -10.81 0.23 26.64
C TYR A 54 -12.28 0.63 26.81
N PHE A 55 -13.06 0.65 25.74
CA PHE A 55 -14.49 0.91 25.79
C PHE A 55 -15.21 -0.18 26.59
N VAL A 56 -14.91 -1.46 26.34
CA VAL A 56 -15.49 -2.59 27.07
C VAL A 56 -15.08 -2.58 28.55
N ASP A 57 -13.80 -2.38 28.86
CA ASP A 57 -13.29 -2.27 30.24
C ASP A 57 -13.91 -1.05 30.96
N GLY A 58 -14.12 0.04 30.24
CA GLY A 58 -14.77 1.26 30.72
C GLY A 58 -16.27 1.11 31.02
N LEU A 59 -16.97 0.14 30.41
CA LEU A 59 -18.34 -0.22 30.82
C LEU A 59 -18.37 -0.85 32.21
N SER A 60 -17.28 -1.51 32.61
CA SER A 60 -17.14 -2.14 33.93
C SER A 60 -16.60 -1.18 35.00
N ASN A 61 -15.84 -0.14 34.60
CA ASN A 61 -15.32 0.92 35.47
C ASN A 61 -15.60 2.32 34.89
N PRO A 62 -16.74 2.95 35.24
CA PRO A 62 -17.21 4.22 34.64
C PRO A 62 -16.32 5.45 34.88
N GLU A 63 -15.36 5.38 35.80
CA GLU A 63 -14.48 6.50 36.18
C GLU A 63 -13.11 6.50 35.48
N ALA A 64 -12.77 5.44 34.75
CA ALA A 64 -11.47 5.36 34.08
C ALA A 64 -11.44 6.29 32.87
N SER A 65 -10.56 7.30 32.80
CA SER A 65 -10.38 8.11 31.59
C SER A 65 -9.18 7.61 30.76
N PHE A 66 -9.36 7.40 29.45
CA PHE A 66 -8.28 6.93 28.55
C PHE A 66 -7.06 7.86 28.55
N PHE A 67 -7.29 9.17 28.67
CA PHE A 67 -6.22 10.18 28.71
C PHE A 67 -5.45 10.19 30.04
N ALA A 68 -6.00 9.65 31.14
CA ALA A 68 -5.25 9.54 32.41
C ALA A 68 -4.15 8.47 32.34
N SER A 69 -4.30 7.46 31.48
CA SER A 69 -3.27 6.44 31.22
C SER A 69 -2.14 6.88 30.26
N VAL A 70 -2.23 8.08 29.65
CA VAL A 70 -1.19 8.59 28.73
C VAL A 70 -0.48 9.80 29.37
N PRO A 71 0.76 9.64 29.90
CA PRO A 71 1.43 10.64 30.73
C PRO A 71 1.61 12.02 30.09
N TYR A 72 1.68 12.10 28.76
CA TYR A 72 1.91 13.36 28.03
C TYR A 72 0.62 14.10 27.69
N LEU A 73 -0.54 13.43 27.72
CA LEU A 73 -1.84 14.01 27.38
C LEU A 73 -2.67 14.36 28.62
N SER A 74 -2.31 13.83 29.79
CA SER A 74 -2.95 14.13 31.08
C SER A 74 -2.75 15.57 31.55
N GLU A 75 -1.75 16.29 31.01
CA GLU A 75 -1.50 17.69 31.38
C GLU A 75 -2.48 18.69 30.74
N ILE A 76 -3.31 18.25 29.78
CA ILE A 76 -4.33 19.11 29.17
C ILE A 76 -5.65 18.97 29.95
N PRO A 77 -6.05 19.95 30.78
CA PRO A 77 -7.20 19.85 31.68
C PRO A 77 -8.54 19.66 30.94
N PHE A 78 -8.66 20.17 29.71
CA PHE A 78 -9.85 19.96 28.87
C PHE A 78 -10.01 18.50 28.43
N LEU A 79 -8.92 17.79 28.13
CA LEU A 79 -8.94 16.39 27.70
C LEU A 79 -9.09 15.43 28.89
N ALA A 80 -8.58 15.81 30.06
CA ALA A 80 -8.65 15.02 31.29
C ALA A 80 -10.07 14.91 31.88
N HIS A 81 -10.94 15.91 31.64
CA HIS A 81 -12.31 15.95 32.18
C HIS A 81 -13.34 15.22 31.30
N LEU A 82 -12.93 14.76 30.10
CA LEU A 82 -13.83 14.05 29.19
C LEU A 82 -14.11 12.64 29.70
N LYS A 83 -15.37 12.40 30.11
CA LYS A 83 -15.86 11.06 30.45
C LYS A 83 -15.67 10.10 29.29
N LEU A 84 -15.51 8.80 29.58
CA LEU A 84 -15.35 7.71 28.61
C LEU A 84 -16.30 7.81 27.41
N LEU A 85 -17.56 8.14 27.68
CA LEU A 85 -18.65 8.25 26.69
C LEU A 85 -18.42 9.32 25.61
N GLN A 86 -17.70 10.39 25.93
CA GLN A 86 -17.33 11.44 24.96
C GLN A 86 -15.92 11.25 24.40
N THR A 87 -15.03 10.64 25.17
CA THR A 87 -13.63 10.38 24.79
C THR A 87 -13.51 9.36 23.65
N VAL A 88 -14.30 8.29 23.67
CA VAL A 88 -14.21 7.22 22.66
C VAL A 88 -14.59 7.70 21.25
N PRO A 89 -15.73 8.40 21.03
CA PRO A 89 -16.05 8.97 19.72
C PRO A 89 -14.98 9.96 19.21
N LEU A 90 -14.44 10.81 20.09
CA LEU A 90 -13.39 11.76 19.73
C LEU A 90 -12.12 11.05 19.26
N LEU A 91 -11.67 10.02 19.97
CA LEU A 91 -10.51 9.22 19.59
C LEU A 91 -10.72 8.51 18.25
N ILE A 92 -11.91 7.96 18.00
CA ILE A 92 -12.25 7.33 16.72
C ILE A 92 -12.10 8.36 15.58
N VAL A 93 -12.58 9.59 15.76
CA VAL A 93 -12.42 10.66 14.76
C VAL A 93 -10.94 10.99 14.54
N LEU A 94 -10.15 11.15 15.61
CA LEU A 94 -8.72 11.43 15.49
C LEU A 94 -7.95 10.31 14.77
N ILE A 95 -8.29 9.06 15.08
CA ILE A 95 -7.71 7.89 14.42
C ILE A 95 -8.14 7.82 12.96
N ALA A 96 -9.40 8.09 12.64
CA ALA A 96 -9.88 8.12 11.27
C ALA A 96 -9.17 9.21 10.45
N LEU A 97 -8.91 10.38 11.04
CA LEU A 97 -8.11 11.43 10.42
C LEU A 97 -6.66 10.97 10.20
N TRP A 98 -6.05 10.35 11.21
CA TRP A 98 -4.69 9.79 11.13
C TRP A 98 -4.58 8.71 10.04
N GLN A 99 -5.55 7.80 9.99
CA GLN A 99 -5.68 6.77 8.96
C GLN A 99 -5.85 7.40 7.57
N GLY A 100 -6.68 8.44 7.47
CA GLY A 100 -6.92 9.20 6.25
C GLY A 100 -5.64 9.81 5.70
N ILE A 101 -4.84 10.46 6.56
CA ILE A 101 -3.54 11.03 6.21
C ILE A 101 -2.57 9.95 5.73
N GLY A 102 -2.43 8.85 6.48
CA GLY A 102 -1.55 7.74 6.10
C GLY A 102 -1.96 7.10 4.77
N SER A 103 -3.26 6.85 4.60
CA SER A 103 -3.82 6.32 3.36
C SER A 103 -3.57 7.28 2.19
N TYR A 104 -3.86 8.58 2.36
CA TYR A 104 -3.67 9.57 1.32
C TYR A 104 -2.20 9.68 0.89
N LEU A 105 -1.28 9.86 1.84
CA LEU A 105 0.15 9.95 1.55
C LEU A 105 0.65 8.68 0.86
N GLY A 106 0.31 7.51 1.42
CA GLY A 106 0.69 6.22 0.86
C GLY A 106 0.21 6.03 -0.58
N ASN A 107 -1.09 6.26 -0.82
CA ASN A 107 -1.67 6.11 -2.16
C ASN A 107 -1.15 7.15 -3.16
N TYR A 108 -1.00 8.41 -2.74
CA TYR A 108 -0.56 9.49 -3.63
C TYR A 108 0.86 9.29 -4.12
N PHE A 109 1.81 9.02 -3.22
CA PHE A 109 3.20 8.80 -3.61
C PHE A 109 3.36 7.53 -4.43
N LEU A 110 2.63 6.48 -4.08
CA LEU A 110 2.64 5.25 -4.87
C LEU A 110 2.07 5.47 -6.28
N ALA A 111 0.97 6.22 -6.41
CA ALA A 111 0.43 6.59 -7.72
C ALA A 111 1.47 7.36 -8.54
N LYS A 112 2.15 8.35 -7.93
CA LYS A 112 3.21 9.10 -8.60
C LYS A 112 4.35 8.20 -9.11
N VAL A 113 4.74 7.20 -8.31
CA VAL A 113 5.73 6.18 -8.71
C VAL A 113 5.20 5.36 -9.90
N SER A 114 3.98 4.83 -9.80
CA SER A 114 3.35 4.03 -10.86
C SER A 114 3.28 4.78 -12.20
N LEU A 115 2.81 6.03 -12.17
CA LEU A 115 2.75 6.86 -13.37
C LEU A 115 4.14 7.16 -13.96
N GLY A 116 5.14 7.38 -13.10
CA GLY A 116 6.54 7.53 -13.53
C GLY A 116 7.05 6.30 -14.25
N LEU A 117 6.84 5.10 -13.69
CA LEU A 117 7.22 3.85 -14.35
C LEU A 117 6.51 3.67 -15.70
N VAL A 118 5.21 3.97 -15.78
CA VAL A 118 4.46 3.87 -17.03
C VAL A 118 5.04 4.82 -18.08
N HIS A 119 5.43 6.03 -17.67
CA HIS A 119 6.05 7.00 -18.57
C HIS A 119 7.38 6.47 -19.12
N ASP A 120 8.29 6.03 -18.24
CA ASP A 120 9.61 5.51 -18.64
C ASP A 120 9.49 4.30 -19.57
N LEU A 121 8.57 3.37 -19.27
CA LEU A 121 8.32 2.20 -20.12
C LEU A 121 7.79 2.60 -21.50
N ARG A 122 6.92 3.63 -21.58
CA ARG A 122 6.42 4.12 -22.86
C ARG A 122 7.53 4.76 -23.69
N VAL A 123 8.43 5.53 -23.05
CA VAL A 123 9.58 6.15 -23.72
C VAL A 123 10.53 5.07 -24.26
N GLU A 124 10.93 4.10 -23.42
CA GLU A 124 11.84 3.03 -23.85
C GLU A 124 11.23 2.19 -24.98
N LEU A 125 9.94 1.87 -24.90
CA LEU A 125 9.26 1.12 -25.96
C LEU A 125 9.18 1.93 -27.26
N PHE A 126 8.91 3.24 -27.17
CA PHE A 126 8.85 4.11 -28.34
C PHE A 126 10.22 4.20 -29.03
N ASP A 127 11.29 4.41 -28.26
CA ASP A 127 12.66 4.44 -28.79
C ASP A 127 13.04 3.12 -29.49
N LYS A 128 12.62 1.97 -28.95
CA LYS A 128 12.87 0.67 -29.60
C LYS A 128 12.08 0.50 -30.90
N LEU A 129 10.88 1.05 -31.00
CA LEU A 129 10.07 0.98 -32.23
C LEU A 129 10.67 1.83 -33.36
N LEU A 130 11.30 2.96 -33.04
CA LEU A 130 11.91 3.84 -34.03
C LEU A 130 13.14 3.24 -34.73
N VAL A 131 13.79 2.25 -34.11
CA VAL A 131 15.02 1.62 -34.64
C VAL A 131 14.73 0.23 -35.23
N LEU A 132 13.47 -0.18 -35.27
CA LEU A 132 13.07 -1.51 -35.76
C LEU A 132 13.06 -1.57 -37.29
N PRO A 133 13.64 -2.61 -37.93
CA PRO A 133 13.65 -2.75 -39.40
C PRO A 133 12.25 -2.99 -39.98
N ASN A 134 11.97 -2.43 -41.17
CA ASN A 134 10.65 -2.48 -41.84
C ASN A 134 10.01 -3.88 -41.92
N ARG A 135 10.83 -4.93 -42.08
CA ARG A 135 10.35 -6.33 -42.14
C ARG A 135 9.61 -6.79 -40.86
N TYR A 136 9.85 -6.15 -39.72
CA TYR A 136 9.12 -6.42 -38.48
C TYR A 136 7.72 -5.78 -38.48
N PHE A 137 7.56 -4.62 -39.12
CA PHE A 137 6.27 -3.95 -39.30
C PHE A 137 5.40 -4.66 -40.35
N ASP A 138 6.02 -5.27 -41.37
CA ASP A 138 5.29 -6.05 -42.39
C ASP A 138 4.68 -7.35 -41.85
N SER A 139 5.23 -7.89 -40.74
CA SER A 139 4.79 -9.15 -40.12
C SER A 139 3.90 -8.97 -38.89
N HIS A 140 3.77 -7.74 -38.36
CA HIS A 140 3.00 -7.45 -37.16
C HIS A 140 2.12 -6.22 -37.36
N ASN A 141 0.80 -6.41 -37.25
CA ASN A 141 -0.19 -5.34 -37.40
C ASN A 141 0.11 -4.17 -36.45
N SER A 142 0.31 -2.98 -37.00
CA SER A 142 0.65 -1.75 -36.27
C SER A 142 -0.35 -1.40 -35.16
N GLY A 143 -1.63 -1.76 -35.31
CA GLY A 143 -2.65 -1.63 -34.26
C GLY A 143 -2.37 -2.50 -33.02
N HIS A 144 -1.76 -3.68 -33.20
CA HIS A 144 -1.40 -4.58 -32.10
C HIS A 144 -0.18 -4.07 -31.31
N LEU A 145 0.75 -3.37 -31.98
CA LEU A 145 1.89 -2.71 -31.32
C LEU A 145 1.41 -1.54 -30.45
N ILE A 146 0.52 -0.70 -30.98
CA ILE A 146 -0.09 0.42 -30.24
C ILE A 146 -0.88 -0.08 -29.02
N SER A 147 -1.64 -1.16 -29.17
CA SER A 147 -2.38 -1.77 -28.05
C SER A 147 -1.44 -2.27 -26.93
N ARG A 148 -0.31 -2.89 -27.27
CA ARG A 148 0.69 -3.31 -26.26
C ARG A 148 1.27 -2.13 -25.49
N ILE A 149 1.58 -1.03 -26.16
CA ILE A 149 2.22 0.16 -25.54
C ILE A 149 1.25 0.87 -24.62
N THR A 150 0.01 1.07 -25.07
CA THR A 150 -0.96 1.90 -24.34
C THR A 150 -1.66 1.11 -23.23
N PHE A 151 -2.10 -0.11 -23.52
CA PHE A 151 -2.91 -0.90 -22.59
C PHE A 151 -2.07 -1.86 -21.74
N ASN A 152 -1.24 -2.70 -22.36
CA ASN A 152 -0.54 -3.75 -21.61
C ASN A 152 0.52 -3.17 -20.65
N VAL A 153 1.26 -2.13 -21.05
CA VAL A 153 2.23 -1.47 -20.17
C VAL A 153 1.54 -0.84 -18.95
N THR A 154 0.44 -0.11 -19.18
CA THR A 154 -0.30 0.56 -18.11
C THR A 154 -0.91 -0.47 -17.15
N MET A 155 -1.55 -1.52 -17.67
CA MET A 155 -2.16 -2.58 -16.85
C MET A 155 -1.11 -3.35 -16.05
N VAL A 156 0.01 -3.74 -16.67
CA VAL A 156 1.06 -4.53 -15.99
C VAL A 156 1.75 -3.71 -14.92
N THR A 157 2.08 -2.45 -15.20
CA THR A 157 2.76 -1.57 -14.23
C THR A 157 1.84 -1.22 -13.06
N GLY A 158 0.57 -0.93 -13.35
CA GLY A 158 -0.46 -0.70 -12.34
C GLY A 158 -0.63 -1.92 -11.44
N ALA A 159 -0.88 -3.10 -12.02
CA ALA A 159 -1.04 -4.34 -11.28
C ALA A 159 0.19 -4.71 -10.45
N ALA A 160 1.41 -4.52 -10.99
CA ALA A 160 2.63 -4.77 -10.25
C ALA A 160 2.75 -3.82 -9.05
N THR A 161 2.49 -2.53 -9.25
CA THR A 161 2.58 -1.53 -8.17
C THR A 161 1.51 -1.76 -7.10
N ASP A 162 0.30 -2.13 -7.50
CA ASP A 162 -0.79 -2.49 -6.57
C ASP A 162 -0.50 -3.78 -5.81
N ALA A 163 0.12 -4.78 -6.43
CA ALA A 163 0.54 -5.99 -5.73
C ALA A 163 1.57 -5.67 -4.63
N ILE A 164 2.59 -4.86 -4.93
CA ILE A 164 3.57 -4.40 -3.94
C ILE A 164 2.88 -3.69 -2.78
N LYS A 165 1.95 -2.78 -3.10
CA LYS A 165 1.17 -2.04 -2.12
C LYS A 165 0.41 -2.95 -1.17
N VAL A 166 -0.30 -3.93 -1.70
CA VAL A 166 -1.08 -4.88 -0.90
C VAL A 166 -0.13 -5.67 0.00
N VAL A 167 0.96 -6.20 -0.54
CA VAL A 167 1.95 -6.97 0.24
C VAL A 167 2.52 -6.13 1.38
N ILE A 168 2.88 -4.87 1.13
CA ILE A 168 3.45 -3.98 2.15
C ILE A 168 2.37 -3.56 3.17
N ARG A 169 1.24 -3.04 2.71
CA ARG A 169 0.17 -2.54 3.58
C ARG A 169 -0.40 -3.66 4.44
N GLU A 170 -0.84 -4.74 3.82
CA GLU A 170 -1.48 -5.85 4.53
C GLU A 170 -0.44 -6.64 5.33
N GLY A 171 0.79 -6.81 4.81
CA GLY A 171 1.88 -7.42 5.55
C GLY A 171 2.19 -6.67 6.84
N MET A 172 2.30 -5.33 6.78
CA MET A 172 2.53 -4.51 7.97
C MET A 172 1.34 -4.54 8.93
N THR A 173 0.11 -4.50 8.42
CA THR A 173 -1.10 -4.65 9.25
C THR A 173 -1.07 -5.97 10.02
N VAL A 174 -0.78 -7.08 9.35
CA VAL A 174 -0.68 -8.41 9.97
C VAL A 174 0.42 -8.41 11.03
N VAL A 175 1.61 -7.87 10.73
CA VAL A 175 2.71 -7.80 11.69
C VAL A 175 2.33 -6.99 12.93
N PHE A 176 1.69 -5.82 12.74
CA PHE A 176 1.26 -5.01 13.88
C PHE A 176 0.19 -5.70 14.72
N LEU A 177 -0.85 -6.25 14.08
CA LEU A 177 -1.89 -6.98 14.79
C LEU A 177 -1.31 -8.16 15.57
N PHE A 178 -0.47 -8.96 14.93
CA PHE A 178 0.18 -10.11 15.56
C PHE A 178 1.09 -9.70 16.72
N THR A 179 1.88 -8.64 16.55
CA THR A 179 2.72 -8.08 17.62
C THR A 179 1.87 -7.61 18.80
N THR A 180 0.75 -6.92 18.54
CA THR A 180 -0.14 -6.48 19.61
C THR A 180 -0.80 -7.64 20.34
N LEU A 181 -1.22 -8.69 19.62
CA LEU A 181 -1.77 -9.90 20.24
C LEU A 181 -0.72 -10.58 21.14
N LEU A 182 0.52 -10.72 20.68
CA LEU A 182 1.61 -11.29 21.47
C LEU A 182 1.89 -10.49 22.72
N LEU A 183 1.97 -9.15 22.63
CA LEU A 183 2.22 -8.29 23.81
C LEU A 183 1.09 -8.38 24.85
N MET A 184 -0.14 -8.57 24.38
CA MET A 184 -1.34 -8.56 25.21
C MET A 184 -1.59 -9.89 25.92
N ASN A 185 -1.30 -11.01 25.23
CA ASN A 185 -1.61 -12.36 25.68
C ASN A 185 -0.36 -13.26 25.73
N TRP A 186 0.85 -12.73 25.97
CA TRP A 186 2.07 -13.53 26.14
C TRP A 186 1.97 -14.60 27.26
N LYS A 187 0.95 -14.51 28.12
CA LYS A 187 0.79 -15.34 29.32
C LYS A 187 -0.47 -16.23 29.33
N LEU A 188 -1.13 -16.44 28.19
CA LEU A 188 -2.23 -17.40 28.06
C LEU A 188 -1.73 -18.70 27.40
#